data_AF-A0A3D5LKX7-F1
#
_entry.id   AF-A0A3D5LKX7-F1
#
_cell.length_a   1.000
_cell.length_b   1.000
_cell.length_c   1.000
_cell.angle_alpha   90.00
_cell.angle_beta   90.00
_cell.angle_gamma   90.00
#
_symmetry.space_group_name_H-M   'P 1'
#
loop_
_entity.id
_entity.type
_entity.pdbx_description
1 polymer ?
#
loop_
_entity_poly.entity_id
_entity_poly.type
_entity_poly.pdbx_seq_one_letter_code
_entity_poly.pdbx_strand_id
1 'polypeptide(L)'
;KIAPKGETELTAEERLLRAIFGEKAREVRDTSLRMPHGEQGVIISIRILNRDDGDELDAGVIKQIKVKVAQLRKITVGDKVAGRHGNKGVISKIVSQADMPHMADGTPVDIIISPLSVLARMNLGQLLEAQLGFAGSKLGKRYSVPVFESVSEAKIAAALKEANLPVTGKIQLYDGRSGEAFEEETAVGVTYIIKLNHMVEDKTHARSIGPYSLVTQQPLGGKAQMGGQRLGEMEVWALEAHKAAYTLQEMLTIKSDDVVGRSKAFESIVKGETISMSSVPESFKVLMKELNSLGLAIVPTGSVEVVEEEAVSIKPEVAAEITEATAMSEELQAATFEDEEESEETEEVSEEAAEAGVTNEEVNQ
;
A
#
# COMPACT_ATOMS: atom_id res chain seq x y z
N LYS A 1 -17.72 18.74 -7.22
CA LYS A 1 -17.82 19.86 -6.25
C LYS A 1 -17.00 21.00 -6.82
N ILE A 2 -17.52 22.22 -6.78
CA ILE A 2 -16.76 23.41 -7.20
C ILE A 2 -16.64 24.34 -6.01
N ALA A 3 -15.47 24.91 -5.82
CA ALA A 3 -15.19 25.90 -4.79
C ALA A 3 -14.90 27.25 -5.45
N PRO A 4 -15.31 28.38 -4.85
CA PRO A 4 -14.92 29.69 -5.34
C PRO A 4 -13.39 29.83 -5.27
N LYS A 5 -12.77 30.26 -6.36
CA LYS A 5 -11.33 30.54 -6.42
C LYS A 5 -11.13 32.04 -6.23
N GLY A 6 -10.25 32.43 -5.30
CA GLY A 6 -9.85 33.83 -5.15
C GLY A 6 -9.15 34.38 -6.39
N GLU A 7 -9.13 35.71 -6.54
CA GLU A 7 -8.41 36.36 -7.63
C GLU A 7 -6.90 36.13 -7.48
N THR A 8 -6.33 35.31 -8.37
CA THR A 8 -4.88 35.10 -8.46
C THR A 8 -4.30 36.03 -9.53
N GLU A 9 -3.29 36.82 -9.18
CA GLU A 9 -2.53 37.59 -10.16
C GLU A 9 -1.79 36.64 -11.12
N LEU A 10 -2.11 36.73 -12.41
CA LEU A 10 -1.48 35.91 -13.45
C LEU A 10 -0.13 36.49 -13.86
N THR A 11 0.78 35.63 -14.30
CA THR A 11 2.05 36.01 -14.91
C THR A 11 1.85 36.67 -16.28
N ALA A 12 2.88 37.34 -16.82
CA ALA A 12 2.79 38.02 -18.11
C ALA A 12 2.50 37.04 -19.26
N GLU A 13 3.07 35.84 -19.21
CA GLU A 13 2.89 34.76 -20.17
C GLU A 13 1.47 34.21 -20.13
N GLU A 14 0.92 33.97 -18.95
CA GLU A 14 -0.45 33.49 -18.77
C GLU A 14 -1.48 34.54 -19.23
N ARG A 15 -1.22 35.83 -18.98
CA ARG A 15 -2.04 36.94 -19.49
C ARG A 15 -2.03 36.97 -21.01
N LEU A 16 -0.88 36.79 -21.64
CA LEU A 16 -0.76 36.73 -23.10
C LEU A 16 -1.51 35.54 -23.69
N LEU A 17 -1.34 34.35 -23.11
CA LEU A 17 -2.07 33.14 -23.54
C LEU A 17 -3.59 33.35 -23.47
N ARG A 18 -4.09 33.91 -22.36
CA ARG A 18 -5.52 34.23 -22.23
C ARG A 18 -5.98 35.27 -23.25
N ALA A 19 -5.16 36.27 -23.56
CA ALA A 19 -5.48 37.27 -24.57
C ALA A 19 -5.55 36.67 -25.99
N ILE A 20 -4.68 35.71 -26.31
CA ILE A 20 -4.64 35.04 -27.62
C ILE A 20 -5.82 34.06 -27.77
N PHE A 21 -6.06 33.22 -26.78
CA PHE A 21 -7.06 32.14 -26.87
C PHE A 21 -8.46 32.54 -26.38
N GLY A 22 -8.60 33.73 -25.77
CA GLY A 22 -9.88 34.22 -25.27
C GLY A 22 -10.44 33.39 -24.12
N GLU A 23 -9.61 32.57 -23.47
CA GLU A 23 -10.04 31.75 -22.33
C GLU A 23 -10.37 32.65 -21.14
N LYS A 24 -11.66 32.67 -20.76
CA LYS A 24 -12.10 33.36 -19.55
C LYS A 24 -11.46 32.69 -18.32
N ALA A 25 -11.01 33.50 -17.38
CA ALA A 25 -10.61 33.04 -16.07
C ALA A 25 -11.75 32.21 -15.47
N ARG A 26 -11.50 30.94 -15.16
CA ARG A 26 -12.44 30.17 -14.35
C ARG A 26 -12.34 30.70 -12.92
N GLU A 27 -13.39 31.36 -12.44
CA GLU A 27 -13.53 31.86 -11.05
C GLU A 27 -13.79 30.73 -10.04
N VAL A 28 -13.80 29.48 -10.50
CA VAL A 28 -14.11 28.30 -9.71
C VAL A 28 -12.99 27.27 -9.83
N ARG A 29 -12.64 26.64 -8.71
CA ARG A 29 -11.77 25.48 -8.62
C ARG A 29 -12.63 24.22 -8.60
N ASP A 30 -12.27 23.23 -9.40
CA ASP A 30 -12.86 21.90 -9.31
C ASP A 30 -12.26 21.18 -8.10
N THR A 31 -13.10 20.80 -7.14
CA THR A 31 -12.74 20.05 -5.93
C THR A 31 -13.57 18.77 -5.84
N SER A 32 -13.95 18.22 -7.00
CA SER A 32 -14.72 16.99 -7.09
C SER A 32 -13.96 15.80 -6.53
N LEU A 33 -14.62 15.01 -5.69
CA LEU A 33 -14.11 13.72 -5.26
C LEU A 33 -13.89 12.81 -6.47
N ARG A 34 -12.70 12.24 -6.57
CA ARG A 34 -12.32 11.27 -7.59
C ARG A 34 -12.04 9.92 -6.93
N MET A 35 -12.18 8.84 -7.68
CA MET A 35 -11.76 7.53 -7.20
C MET A 35 -10.25 7.55 -6.88
N PRO A 36 -9.82 6.99 -5.74
CA PRO A 36 -8.40 6.85 -5.43
C PRO A 36 -7.64 6.10 -6.53
N HIS A 37 -6.37 6.46 -6.70
CA HIS A 37 -5.54 5.82 -7.73
C HIS A 37 -5.36 4.33 -7.46
N GLY A 38 -5.59 3.51 -8.49
CA GLY A 38 -5.46 2.05 -8.41
C GLY A 38 -6.69 1.34 -7.86
N GLU A 39 -7.67 2.06 -7.32
CA GLU A 39 -8.95 1.50 -6.94
C GLU A 39 -9.90 1.42 -8.14
N GLN A 40 -10.70 0.36 -8.16
CA GLN A 40 -11.70 0.11 -9.18
C GLN A 40 -12.87 -0.64 -8.58
N GLY A 41 -14.06 -0.48 -9.13
CA GLY A 41 -15.22 -1.20 -8.64
C GLY A 41 -16.52 -0.73 -9.25
N VAL A 42 -17.61 -1.26 -8.72
CA VAL A 42 -18.97 -0.90 -9.09
C VAL A 42 -19.59 -0.11 -7.94
N ILE A 43 -20.18 1.04 -8.26
CA ILE A 43 -20.95 1.82 -7.28
C ILE A 43 -22.20 1.00 -6.91
N ILE A 44 -22.32 0.65 -5.64
CA ILE A 44 -23.44 -0.15 -5.13
C ILE A 44 -24.50 0.69 -4.43
N SER A 45 -24.12 1.83 -3.89
CA SER A 45 -25.03 2.71 -3.14
C SER A 45 -24.51 4.13 -3.15
N ILE A 46 -25.43 5.09 -3.26
CA ILE A 46 -25.16 6.52 -3.11
C ILE A 46 -26.15 7.01 -2.05
N ARG A 47 -25.64 7.56 -0.96
CA ARG A 47 -26.44 8.22 0.08
C ARG A 47 -26.13 9.71 0.05
N ILE A 48 -27.17 10.53 -0.06
CA ILE A 48 -27.07 11.98 -0.05
C ILE A 48 -27.72 12.46 1.23
N LEU A 49 -26.98 13.21 2.03
CA LEU A 49 -27.46 13.85 3.25
C LEU A 49 -27.49 15.36 3.01
N ASN A 50 -28.60 16.01 3.36
CA ASN A 50 -28.81 17.45 3.16
C ASN A 50 -29.22 18.12 4.46
N ARG A 51 -28.55 19.23 4.78
CA ARG A 51 -28.92 20.04 5.94
C ARG A 51 -30.34 20.59 5.82
N ASP A 52 -30.74 20.99 4.61
CA ASP A 52 -32.07 21.56 4.36
C ASP A 52 -33.21 20.54 4.56
N ASP A 53 -32.91 19.25 4.40
CA ASP A 53 -33.88 18.15 4.62
C ASP A 53 -33.95 17.71 6.10
N GLY A 54 -33.15 18.35 6.98
CA GLY A 54 -33.11 18.06 8.41
C GLY A 54 -32.10 16.98 8.82
N ASP A 55 -31.20 16.57 7.92
CA ASP A 55 -30.12 15.63 8.26
C ASP A 55 -29.06 16.32 9.15
N GLU A 56 -28.55 15.59 10.15
CA GLU A 56 -27.44 16.03 10.99
C GLU A 56 -26.12 16.00 10.19
N LEU A 57 -25.46 17.16 10.08
CA LEU A 57 -24.22 17.37 9.35
C LEU A 57 -23.31 18.33 10.13
N ASP A 58 -21.99 18.17 9.99
CA ASP A 58 -20.99 18.99 10.67
C ASP A 58 -21.07 20.47 10.33
N ALA A 59 -20.69 21.31 11.29
CA ALA A 59 -20.77 22.76 11.15
C ALA A 59 -20.09 23.25 9.84
N GLY A 60 -20.83 23.98 9.01
CA GLY A 60 -20.35 24.46 7.70
C GLY A 60 -20.58 23.52 6.51
N VAL A 61 -20.96 22.24 6.73
CA VAL A 61 -21.29 21.29 5.65
C VAL A 61 -22.75 21.45 5.21
N ILE A 62 -22.98 21.76 3.93
CA ILE A 62 -24.34 21.97 3.39
C ILE A 62 -24.99 20.65 2.95
N LYS A 63 -24.21 19.80 2.27
CA LYS A 63 -24.60 18.51 1.71
C LYS A 63 -23.41 17.56 1.76
N GLN A 64 -23.65 16.31 2.16
CA GLN A 64 -22.65 15.24 2.15
C GLN A 64 -23.13 14.12 1.22
N ILE A 65 -22.23 13.58 0.39
CA ILE A 65 -22.54 12.51 -0.55
C ILE A 65 -21.61 11.34 -0.23
N LYS A 66 -22.16 10.27 0.34
CA LYS A 66 -21.43 9.02 0.62
C LYS A 66 -21.64 8.03 -0.52
N VAL A 67 -20.57 7.65 -1.20
CA VAL A 67 -20.59 6.70 -2.32
C VAL A 67 -19.93 5.40 -1.89
N LYS A 68 -20.67 4.29 -1.89
CA LYS A 68 -20.12 2.96 -1.60
C LYS A 68 -19.73 2.27 -2.90
N VAL A 69 -18.47 1.85 -2.98
CA VAL A 69 -17.90 1.14 -4.13
C VAL A 69 -17.57 -0.28 -3.72
N ALA A 70 -18.10 -1.26 -4.44
CA ALA A 70 -17.76 -2.67 -4.25
C ALA A 70 -16.69 -3.09 -5.25
N GLN A 71 -15.64 -3.73 -4.76
CA GLN A 71 -14.55 -4.26 -5.57
C GLN A 71 -14.42 -5.77 -5.34
N LEU A 72 -14.37 -6.53 -6.43
CA LEU A 72 -14.02 -7.96 -6.38
C LEU A 72 -12.53 -8.12 -6.65
N ARG A 73 -11.76 -8.44 -5.61
CA ARG A 73 -10.31 -8.65 -5.70
C ARG A 73 -9.97 -10.13 -5.81
N LYS A 74 -9.29 -10.52 -6.89
CA LYS A 74 -8.81 -11.89 -7.09
C LYS A 74 -7.53 -12.13 -6.31
N ILE A 75 -7.09 -13.39 -6.24
CA ILE A 75 -5.80 -13.74 -5.65
C ILE A 75 -4.67 -13.41 -6.63
N THR A 76 -3.64 -12.74 -6.16
CA THR A 76 -2.51 -12.30 -6.99
C THR A 76 -1.18 -12.64 -6.35
N VAL A 77 -0.11 -12.60 -7.16
CA VAL A 77 1.26 -12.74 -6.67
C VAL A 77 1.56 -11.59 -5.69
N GLY A 78 2.11 -11.92 -4.52
CA GLY A 78 2.33 -10.97 -3.43
C GLY A 78 1.28 -11.00 -2.33
N ASP A 79 0.11 -11.60 -2.56
CA ASP A 79 -0.91 -11.76 -1.52
C ASP A 79 -0.43 -12.72 -0.42
N LYS A 80 -0.83 -12.43 0.81
CA LYS A 80 -0.49 -13.25 1.97
C LYS A 80 -1.57 -14.31 2.25
N VAL A 81 -1.14 -15.55 2.36
CA VAL A 81 -1.97 -16.70 2.73
C VAL A 81 -1.45 -17.34 4.01
N ALA A 82 -2.33 -18.04 4.73
CA ALA A 82 -1.96 -18.74 5.95
C ALA A 82 -2.74 -20.05 6.11
N GLY A 83 -2.10 -21.06 6.66
CA GLY A 83 -2.80 -22.20 7.24
C GLY A 83 -3.16 -21.94 8.71
N ARG A 84 -3.94 -22.86 9.28
CA ARG A 84 -4.38 -22.79 10.68
C ARG A 84 -3.26 -23.04 11.70
N HIS A 85 -2.13 -23.58 11.25
CA HIS A 85 -0.99 -23.97 12.08
C HIS A 85 0.11 -22.90 12.15
N GLY A 86 -0.23 -21.63 11.92
CA GLY A 86 0.70 -20.51 11.95
C GLY A 86 1.68 -20.45 10.76
N ASN A 87 1.54 -21.35 9.79
CA ASN A 87 2.27 -21.32 8.53
C ASN A 87 1.74 -20.18 7.65
N LYS A 88 2.49 -19.09 7.57
CA LYS A 88 2.19 -17.93 6.72
C LYS A 88 3.12 -17.94 5.51
N GLY A 89 2.57 -17.61 4.34
CA GLY A 89 3.31 -17.52 3.09
C GLY A 89 2.84 -16.35 2.24
N VAL A 90 3.70 -15.92 1.32
CA VAL A 90 3.36 -14.98 0.26
C VAL A 90 3.35 -15.75 -1.04
N ILE A 91 2.34 -15.52 -1.89
CA ILE A 91 2.26 -16.18 -3.19
C ILE A 91 3.38 -15.65 -4.08
N SER A 92 4.31 -16.51 -4.47
CA SER A 92 5.46 -16.13 -5.29
C SER A 92 5.17 -16.23 -6.79
N LYS A 93 4.35 -17.20 -7.20
CA LYS A 93 4.02 -17.43 -8.60
C LYS A 93 2.68 -18.15 -8.72
N ILE A 94 1.89 -17.75 -9.72
CA ILE A 94 0.70 -18.47 -10.16
C ILE A 94 1.07 -19.12 -11.50
N VAL A 95 0.92 -20.44 -11.59
CA VAL A 95 1.27 -21.22 -12.78
C VAL A 95 0.03 -21.88 -13.37
N SER A 96 0.10 -22.24 -14.65
CA SER A 96 -0.97 -22.98 -15.31
C SER A 96 -1.11 -24.37 -14.70
N GLN A 97 -2.33 -24.90 -14.69
CA GLN A 97 -2.62 -26.27 -14.24
C GLN A 97 -1.78 -27.31 -14.98
N ALA A 98 -1.47 -27.11 -16.27
CA ALA A 98 -0.65 -28.03 -17.06
C ALA A 98 0.79 -28.16 -16.53
N ASP A 99 1.35 -27.06 -16.00
CA ASP A 99 2.71 -26.99 -15.47
C ASP A 99 2.83 -27.52 -14.03
N MET A 100 1.71 -27.73 -13.34
CA MET A 100 1.73 -28.21 -11.96
C MET A 100 2.16 -29.68 -11.91
N PRO A 101 2.81 -30.12 -10.82
CA PRO A 101 2.98 -31.54 -10.55
C PRO A 101 1.65 -32.27 -10.52
N HIS A 102 1.58 -33.43 -11.16
CA HIS A 102 0.39 -34.27 -11.22
C HIS A 102 0.59 -35.58 -10.48
N MET A 103 -0.49 -36.12 -9.93
CA MET A 103 -0.55 -37.48 -9.39
C MET A 103 -0.66 -38.50 -10.53
N ALA A 104 -0.49 -39.79 -10.22
CA ALA A 104 -0.63 -40.87 -11.21
C ALA A 104 -2.03 -40.94 -11.85
N ASP A 105 -3.06 -40.40 -11.20
CA ASP A 105 -4.43 -40.30 -11.73
C ASP A 105 -4.63 -39.07 -12.65
N GLY A 106 -3.59 -38.28 -12.88
CA GLY A 106 -3.62 -37.05 -13.68
C GLY A 106 -4.14 -35.83 -12.92
N THR A 107 -4.47 -35.96 -11.63
CA THR A 107 -4.92 -34.82 -10.83
C THR A 107 -3.73 -33.91 -10.49
N PRO A 108 -3.77 -32.61 -10.85
CA PRO A 108 -2.74 -31.65 -10.46
C PRO A 108 -2.81 -31.31 -8.98
N VAL A 109 -1.68 -30.92 -8.42
CA VAL A 109 -1.63 -30.26 -7.11
C VAL A 109 -2.03 -28.78 -7.26
N ASP A 110 -2.70 -28.20 -6.26
CA ASP A 110 -3.11 -26.79 -6.28
C ASP A 110 -2.05 -25.84 -5.70
N ILE A 111 -1.38 -26.24 -4.61
CA ILE A 111 -0.43 -25.40 -3.88
C ILE A 111 0.82 -26.21 -3.54
N ILE A 112 2.00 -25.64 -3.86
CA ILE A 112 3.30 -26.21 -3.49
C ILE A 112 3.87 -25.40 -2.33
N ILE A 113 4.20 -26.08 -1.23
CA ILE A 113 4.80 -25.48 -0.04
C ILE A 113 6.20 -26.05 0.17
N SER A 114 7.17 -25.20 0.52
CA SER A 114 8.52 -25.65 0.84
C SER A 114 8.52 -26.51 2.10
N PRO A 115 9.14 -27.71 2.10
CA PRO A 115 9.21 -28.58 3.28
C PRO A 115 9.99 -27.94 4.44
N LEU A 116 10.93 -27.04 4.15
CA LEU A 116 11.69 -26.29 5.14
C LEU A 116 10.78 -25.45 6.06
N SER A 117 9.62 -25.02 5.55
CA SER A 117 8.66 -24.21 6.30
C SER A 117 8.04 -24.95 7.49
N VAL A 118 7.97 -26.29 7.41
CA VAL A 118 7.45 -27.19 8.45
C VAL A 118 8.56 -27.54 9.44
N LEU A 119 9.72 -27.97 8.93
CA LEU A 119 10.82 -28.47 9.74
C LEU A 119 11.39 -27.39 10.69
N ALA A 120 11.50 -26.15 10.22
CA ALA A 120 12.07 -25.06 11.00
C ALA A 120 11.15 -24.53 12.11
N ARG A 121 9.84 -24.79 12.06
CA ARG A 121 8.84 -24.17 12.95
C ARG A 121 8.13 -25.15 13.87
N MET A 122 8.45 -26.45 13.79
CA MET A 122 7.87 -27.52 14.60
C MET A 122 6.33 -27.59 14.59
N ASN A 123 5.69 -27.08 13.54
CA ASN A 123 4.23 -27.10 13.37
C ASN A 123 3.79 -28.34 12.58
N LEU A 124 4.09 -29.52 13.14
CA LEU A 124 3.81 -30.84 12.56
C LEU A 124 2.30 -31.10 12.33
N GLY A 125 1.43 -30.40 13.08
CA GLY A 125 -0.02 -30.52 12.94
C GLY A 125 -0.53 -30.30 11.51
N GLN A 126 0.15 -29.46 10.72
CA GLN A 126 -0.23 -29.23 9.32
C GLN A 126 -0.06 -30.47 8.44
N LEU A 127 0.89 -31.35 8.75
CA LEU A 127 1.09 -32.61 8.03
C LEU A 127 0.01 -33.62 8.38
N LEU A 128 -0.35 -33.69 9.68
CA LEU A 128 -1.44 -34.55 10.15
C LEU A 128 -2.78 -34.10 9.57
N GLU A 129 -3.02 -32.79 9.51
CA GLU A 129 -4.17 -32.19 8.83
C GLU A 129 -4.18 -32.58 7.35
N ALA A 130 -3.06 -32.41 6.63
CA ALA A 130 -2.95 -32.73 5.22
C ALA A 130 -3.33 -34.20 4.93
N GLN A 131 -2.81 -35.13 5.72
CA GLN A 131 -3.06 -36.57 5.58
C GLN A 131 -4.52 -36.94 5.85
N LEU A 132 -5.06 -36.47 6.98
CA LEU A 132 -6.44 -36.77 7.37
C LEU A 132 -7.45 -36.11 6.43
N GLY A 133 -7.19 -34.86 6.02
CA GLY A 133 -7.99 -34.13 5.05
C GLY A 133 -8.02 -34.82 3.69
N PHE A 134 -6.90 -35.41 3.27
CA PHE A 134 -6.82 -36.13 2.01
C PHE A 134 -7.61 -37.45 2.03
N ALA A 135 -7.49 -38.23 3.11
CA ALA A 135 -8.35 -39.40 3.33
C ALA A 135 -9.84 -39.02 3.35
N GLY A 136 -10.19 -37.91 4.00
CA GLY A 136 -11.56 -37.40 4.08
C GLY A 136 -12.12 -37.01 2.71
N SER A 137 -11.31 -36.35 1.88
CA SER A 137 -11.68 -35.97 0.51
C SER A 137 -12.00 -37.18 -0.37
N LYS A 138 -11.14 -38.22 -0.36
CA LYS A 138 -11.37 -39.46 -1.15
C LYS A 138 -12.56 -40.28 -0.63
N LEU A 139 -12.82 -40.29 0.67
CA LEU A 139 -13.92 -41.04 1.29
C LEU A 139 -15.25 -40.26 1.35
N GLY A 140 -15.26 -38.96 1.05
CA GLY A 140 -16.41 -38.09 1.25
C GLY A 140 -16.80 -37.92 2.73
N LYS A 141 -15.85 -38.14 3.66
CA LYS A 141 -16.06 -38.03 5.11
C LYS A 141 -15.51 -36.71 5.64
N ARG A 142 -16.23 -36.11 6.60
CA ARG A 142 -15.74 -34.96 7.38
C ARG A 142 -15.22 -35.45 8.72
N TYR A 143 -14.07 -34.94 9.13
CA TYR A 143 -13.48 -35.22 10.43
C TYR A 143 -13.60 -34.00 11.33
N SER A 144 -13.95 -34.25 12.60
CA SER A 144 -13.85 -33.27 13.68
C SER A 144 -12.79 -33.77 14.64
N VAL A 145 -11.81 -32.92 14.94
CA VAL A 145 -10.77 -33.18 15.94
C VAL A 145 -10.93 -32.11 17.01
N PRO A 146 -11.53 -32.45 18.16
CA PRO A 146 -11.62 -31.53 19.28
C PRO A 146 -10.23 -31.07 19.74
N VAL A 147 -10.16 -29.83 20.21
CA VAL A 147 -8.91 -29.26 20.71
C VAL A 147 -8.47 -30.07 21.94
N PHE A 148 -7.18 -30.43 22.00
CA PHE A 148 -6.53 -31.23 23.05
C PHE A 148 -6.94 -32.71 23.16
N GLU A 149 -7.80 -33.23 22.28
CA GLU A 149 -8.02 -34.67 22.21
C GLU A 149 -6.86 -35.34 21.45
N SER A 150 -6.28 -36.39 22.04
CA SER A 150 -5.19 -37.12 21.41
C SER A 150 -5.72 -38.01 20.29
N VAL A 151 -5.46 -37.60 19.05
CA VAL A 151 -5.66 -38.46 17.88
C VAL A 151 -4.43 -39.32 17.70
N SER A 152 -4.59 -40.64 17.83
CA SER A 152 -3.48 -41.56 17.56
C SER A 152 -3.18 -41.62 16.06
N GLU A 153 -1.90 -41.67 15.71
CA GLU A 153 -1.45 -41.83 14.32
C GLU A 153 -2.04 -43.10 13.67
N ALA A 154 -2.30 -44.13 14.48
CA ALA A 154 -2.97 -45.35 14.05
C ALA A 154 -4.36 -45.10 13.46
N LYS A 155 -5.13 -44.12 13.98
CA LYS A 155 -6.43 -43.75 13.42
C LYS A 155 -6.28 -43.07 12.04
N ILE A 156 -5.29 -42.20 11.89
CA ILE A 156 -4.98 -41.54 10.62
C ILE A 156 -4.52 -42.57 9.59
N ALA A 157 -3.62 -43.48 9.98
CA ALA A 157 -3.17 -44.59 9.15
C ALA A 157 -4.32 -45.51 8.72
N ALA A 158 -5.28 -45.79 9.61
CA ALA A 158 -6.48 -46.57 9.27
C ALA A 158 -7.36 -45.83 8.25
N ALA A 159 -7.56 -44.52 8.42
CA ALA A 159 -8.31 -43.69 7.46
C ALA A 159 -7.63 -43.63 6.08
N LEU A 160 -6.30 -43.52 6.02
CA LEU A 160 -5.54 -43.58 4.77
C LEU A 160 -5.69 -44.93 4.08
N LYS A 161 -5.63 -46.04 4.83
CA LYS A 161 -5.87 -47.39 4.29
C LYS A 161 -7.28 -47.55 3.75
N GLU A 162 -8.29 -47.08 4.48
CA GLU A 162 -9.69 -47.10 4.04
C GLU A 162 -9.86 -46.32 2.73
N ALA A 163 -9.13 -45.21 2.56
CA ALA A 163 -9.12 -44.37 1.37
C ALA A 163 -8.27 -44.92 0.19
N ASN A 164 -7.67 -46.11 0.32
CA ASN A 164 -6.68 -46.65 -0.63
C ASN A 164 -5.48 -45.71 -0.88
N LEU A 165 -5.03 -45.01 0.16
CA LEU A 165 -3.87 -44.12 0.11
C LEU A 165 -2.66 -44.73 0.84
N PRO A 166 -1.42 -44.38 0.44
CA PRO A 166 -0.22 -44.81 1.15
C PRO A 166 -0.22 -44.36 2.60
N VAL A 167 0.12 -45.28 3.52
CA VAL A 167 0.17 -45.00 4.97
C VAL A 167 1.25 -43.96 5.31
N THR A 168 2.28 -43.84 4.47
CA THR A 168 3.34 -42.82 4.58
C THR A 168 2.80 -41.41 4.32
N GLY A 169 1.63 -41.27 3.69
CA GLY A 169 1.09 -39.99 3.22
C GLY A 169 1.91 -39.36 2.09
N LYS A 170 2.82 -40.13 1.48
CA LYS A 170 3.63 -39.73 0.34
C LYS A 170 3.12 -40.41 -0.93
N ILE A 171 3.16 -39.68 -2.04
CA ILE A 171 2.75 -40.16 -3.36
C ILE A 171 3.83 -39.79 -4.38
N GLN A 172 4.01 -40.65 -5.38
CA GLN A 172 4.83 -40.34 -6.55
C GLN A 172 4.16 -39.25 -7.38
N LEU A 173 4.83 -38.10 -7.50
CA LEU A 173 4.42 -37.01 -8.38
C LEU A 173 5.19 -37.09 -9.71
N TYR A 174 4.59 -36.50 -10.74
CA TYR A 174 5.15 -36.33 -12.08
C TYR A 174 5.23 -34.84 -12.41
N ASP A 175 6.32 -34.40 -13.03
CA ASP A 175 6.49 -33.03 -13.47
C ASP A 175 5.54 -32.75 -14.66
N GLY A 176 4.68 -31.73 -14.54
CA GLY A 176 3.75 -31.35 -15.60
C GLY A 176 4.42 -30.86 -16.89
N ARG A 177 5.69 -30.45 -16.83
CA ARG A 177 6.42 -29.96 -18.01
C ARG A 177 7.13 -31.06 -18.79
N SER A 178 7.83 -31.95 -18.10
CA SER A 178 8.59 -33.04 -18.73
C SER A 178 7.79 -34.34 -18.83
N GLY A 179 6.82 -34.55 -17.92
CA GLY A 179 6.11 -35.83 -17.75
C GLY A 179 6.91 -36.88 -16.98
N GLU A 180 8.13 -36.55 -16.54
CA GLU A 180 8.98 -37.48 -15.78
C GLU A 180 8.56 -37.55 -14.31
N ALA A 181 8.75 -38.71 -13.69
CA ALA A 181 8.52 -38.88 -12.25
C ALA A 181 9.62 -38.16 -11.46
N PHE A 182 9.24 -37.48 -10.37
CA PHE A 182 10.23 -36.94 -9.42
C PHE A 182 11.02 -38.07 -8.76
N GLU A 183 12.27 -37.81 -8.36
CA GLU A 183 13.17 -38.83 -7.79
C GLU A 183 12.64 -39.44 -6.48
N GLU A 184 11.91 -38.65 -5.68
CA GLU A 184 11.43 -39.03 -4.35
C GLU A 184 9.91 -38.85 -4.23
N GLU A 185 9.27 -39.74 -3.47
CA GLU A 185 7.86 -39.59 -3.14
C GLU A 185 7.63 -38.35 -2.26
N THR A 186 6.64 -37.55 -2.65
CA THR A 186 6.35 -36.26 -2.01
C THR A 186 5.12 -36.36 -1.12
N ALA A 187 5.12 -35.66 0.02
CA ALA A 187 3.96 -35.58 0.89
C ALA A 187 2.86 -34.74 0.21
N VAL A 188 1.71 -35.37 -0.02
CA VAL A 188 0.56 -34.74 -0.68
C VAL A 188 -0.64 -34.88 0.24
N GLY A 189 -1.41 -33.80 0.37
CA GLY A 189 -2.67 -33.86 1.11
C GLY A 189 -3.49 -32.60 1.00
N VAL A 190 -4.59 -32.56 1.76
CA VAL A 190 -5.57 -31.46 1.72
C VAL A 190 -5.49 -30.70 3.03
N THR A 191 -5.08 -29.43 2.95
CA THR A 191 -4.99 -28.53 4.10
C THR A 191 -5.96 -27.36 3.96
N TYR A 192 -6.34 -26.75 5.08
CA TYR A 192 -7.19 -25.57 5.07
C TYR A 192 -6.33 -24.30 4.99
N ILE A 193 -6.45 -23.58 3.87
CA ILE A 193 -5.72 -22.33 3.59
C ILE A 193 -6.67 -21.14 3.59
N ILE A 194 -6.23 -20.05 4.21
CA ILE A 194 -6.97 -18.80 4.39
C ILE A 194 -6.20 -17.67 3.70
N LYS A 195 -6.90 -16.84 2.91
CA LYS A 195 -6.35 -15.57 2.41
C LYS A 195 -6.46 -14.52 3.52
N LEU A 196 -5.35 -13.89 3.87
CA LEU A 196 -5.34 -12.82 4.86
C LEU A 196 -5.70 -11.48 4.21
N ASN A 197 -6.18 -10.52 5.00
CA ASN A 197 -6.42 -9.14 4.56
C ASN A 197 -5.12 -8.35 4.26
N HIS A 198 -4.01 -9.04 4.05
CA HIS A 198 -2.74 -8.46 3.64
C HIS A 198 -2.59 -8.66 2.13
N MET A 199 -3.31 -7.85 1.37
CA MET A 199 -3.26 -7.86 -0.08
C MET A 199 -2.08 -7.04 -0.58
N VAL A 200 -1.50 -7.44 -1.72
CA VAL A 200 -0.35 -6.73 -2.31
C VAL A 200 -0.75 -5.36 -2.84
N GLU A 201 -1.94 -5.24 -3.43
CA GLU A 201 -2.44 -4.00 -4.04
C GLU A 201 -2.49 -2.84 -3.03
N ASP A 202 -2.83 -3.15 -1.77
CA ASP A 202 -2.87 -2.15 -0.69
C ASP A 202 -1.46 -1.69 -0.28
N LYS A 203 -0.45 -2.54 -0.46
CA LYS A 203 0.93 -2.31 -0.03
C LYS A 203 1.82 -1.70 -1.10
N THR A 204 1.45 -1.86 -2.37
CA THR A 204 2.18 -1.20 -3.46
C THR A 204 1.97 0.31 -3.34
N HIS A 205 3.07 1.03 -3.23
CA HIS A 205 3.13 2.48 -3.21
C HIS A 205 4.39 2.93 -3.93
N ALA A 206 4.25 3.94 -4.79
CA ALA A 206 5.35 4.54 -5.51
C ALA A 206 5.10 6.04 -5.64
N ARG A 207 6.17 6.81 -5.52
CA ARG A 207 6.13 8.28 -5.60
C ARG A 207 7.29 8.75 -6.45
N SER A 208 7.00 9.65 -7.38
CA SER A 208 8.00 10.48 -8.07
C SER A 208 8.08 11.85 -7.37
N ILE A 209 7.05 12.66 -7.54
CA ILE A 209 6.84 13.97 -6.92
C ILE A 209 5.46 13.96 -6.25
N GLY A 210 5.28 14.75 -5.22
CA GLY A 210 4.03 14.82 -4.48
C GLY A 210 4.05 15.99 -3.51
N PRO A 211 3.09 16.06 -2.57
CA PRO A 211 3.06 17.12 -1.58
C PRO A 211 4.29 17.14 -0.67
N TYR A 212 4.52 18.33 -0.13
CA TYR A 212 5.55 18.61 0.85
C TYR A 212 4.91 19.23 2.10
N SER A 213 5.52 18.97 3.25
CA SER A 213 5.17 19.61 4.52
C SER A 213 5.41 21.11 4.44
N LEU A 214 4.48 21.90 4.97
CA LEU A 214 4.59 23.36 5.01
C LEU A 214 5.80 23.83 5.83
N VAL A 215 6.10 23.12 6.93
CA VAL A 215 7.13 23.54 7.88
C VAL A 215 8.50 23.08 7.43
N THR A 216 8.67 21.76 7.22
CA THR A 216 10.00 21.17 6.94
C THR A 216 10.32 21.10 5.45
N GLN A 217 9.36 21.40 4.57
CA GLN A 217 9.51 21.26 3.11
C GLN A 217 9.88 19.84 2.65
N GLN A 218 9.73 18.83 3.51
CA GLN A 218 9.97 17.43 3.21
C GLN A 218 8.76 16.77 2.57
N PRO A 219 8.94 15.73 1.75
CA PRO A 219 7.87 14.83 1.32
C PRO A 219 6.96 14.41 2.50
N LEU A 220 5.64 14.51 2.33
CA LEU A 220 4.70 13.97 3.33
C LEU A 220 4.89 12.46 3.54
N GLY A 221 4.33 11.93 4.63
CA GLY A 221 4.35 10.50 4.94
C GLY A 221 3.06 9.79 4.53
N GLY A 222 3.13 8.47 4.36
CA GLY A 222 1.94 7.63 4.15
C GLY A 222 1.45 7.55 2.70
N LYS A 223 0.80 6.44 2.35
CA LYS A 223 0.26 6.19 1.00
C LYS A 223 -0.88 7.15 0.65
N ALA A 224 -1.76 7.43 1.63
CA ALA A 224 -2.92 8.29 1.44
C ALA A 224 -2.53 9.71 0.99
N GLN A 225 -1.42 10.24 1.48
CA GLN A 225 -0.93 11.59 1.12
C GLN A 225 0.09 11.57 -0.03
N MET A 226 0.18 10.48 -0.80
CA MET A 226 1.24 10.31 -1.81
C MET A 226 2.64 10.56 -1.24
N GLY A 227 2.87 10.04 -0.03
CA GLY A 227 4.06 10.31 0.78
C GLY A 227 5.33 9.64 0.27
N GLY A 228 6.48 10.18 0.69
CA GLY A 228 7.79 9.60 0.41
C GLY A 228 8.14 8.47 1.39
N GLN A 229 9.07 7.61 0.99
CA GLN A 229 9.66 6.65 1.92
C GLN A 229 10.63 7.36 2.86
N ARG A 230 10.58 7.01 4.15
CA ARG A 230 11.55 7.53 5.12
C ARG A 230 12.92 6.88 4.89
N LEU A 231 13.92 7.71 4.64
CA LEU A 231 15.33 7.35 4.74
C LEU A 231 15.82 7.74 6.14
N GLY A 232 16.07 6.76 6.99
CA GLY A 232 16.49 6.98 8.38
C GLY A 232 18.01 7.01 8.54
N GLU A 233 18.43 7.16 9.79
CA GLU A 233 19.84 7.19 10.18
C GLU A 233 20.58 5.89 9.80
N MET A 234 19.94 4.73 9.98
CA MET A 234 20.55 3.44 9.63
C MET A 234 20.80 3.29 8.13
N GLU A 235 19.89 3.80 7.29
CA GLU A 235 20.08 3.79 5.84
C GLU A 235 21.16 4.79 5.40
N VAL A 236 21.29 5.93 6.09
CA VAL A 236 22.39 6.88 5.89
C VAL A 236 23.73 6.21 6.17
N TRP A 237 23.87 5.52 7.31
CA TRP A 237 25.10 4.79 7.63
C TRP A 237 25.46 3.74 6.59
N ALA A 238 24.46 3.06 6.01
CA ALA A 238 24.69 2.12 4.92
C ALA A 238 25.31 2.81 3.69
N LEU A 239 24.80 3.98 3.29
CA LEU A 239 25.35 4.76 2.17
C LEU A 239 26.76 5.28 2.48
N GLU A 240 27.01 5.74 3.71
CA GLU A 240 28.33 6.19 4.16
C GLU A 240 29.36 5.06 4.15
N ALA A 241 28.99 3.86 4.61
CA ALA A 241 29.86 2.69 4.61
C ALA A 241 30.30 2.31 3.18
N HIS A 242 29.42 2.50 2.20
CA HIS A 242 29.72 2.31 0.78
C HIS A 242 30.42 3.50 0.12
N LYS A 243 30.68 4.59 0.87
CA LYS A 243 31.26 5.86 0.36
C LYS A 243 30.45 6.44 -0.81
N ALA A 244 29.14 6.23 -0.80
CA ALA A 244 28.23 6.71 -1.83
C ALA A 244 27.85 8.19 -1.59
N ALA A 245 28.85 9.08 -1.58
CA ALA A 245 28.71 10.48 -1.18
C ALA A 245 27.66 11.24 -2.00
N TYR A 246 27.67 11.07 -3.33
CA TYR A 246 26.70 11.73 -4.23
C TYR A 246 25.28 11.20 -4.02
N THR A 247 25.12 9.88 -3.83
CA THR A 247 23.81 9.25 -3.56
C THR A 247 23.25 9.71 -2.22
N LEU A 248 24.10 9.81 -1.20
CA LEU A 248 23.68 10.33 0.10
C LEU A 248 23.31 11.81 0.00
N GLN A 249 24.12 12.61 -0.70
CA GLN A 249 23.86 14.03 -0.89
C GLN A 249 22.51 14.25 -1.57
N GLU A 250 22.22 13.56 -2.69
CA GLU A 250 20.94 13.74 -3.39
C GLU A 250 19.72 13.37 -2.53
N MET A 251 19.84 12.33 -1.69
CA MET A 251 18.76 11.87 -0.83
C MET A 251 18.46 12.85 0.29
N LEU A 252 19.50 13.50 0.83
CA LEU A 252 19.37 14.48 1.90
C LEU A 252 18.96 15.88 1.41
N THR A 253 19.12 16.18 0.11
CA THR A 253 18.86 17.52 -0.45
C THR A 253 17.75 17.50 -1.52
N ILE A 254 18.10 17.26 -2.78
CA ILE A 254 17.25 17.46 -3.96
C ILE A 254 16.07 16.48 -4.03
N LYS A 255 16.14 15.33 -3.36
CA LYS A 255 15.03 14.38 -3.23
C LYS A 255 14.16 14.62 -1.98
N SER A 256 14.52 15.60 -1.15
CA SER A 256 13.86 15.90 0.11
C SER A 256 13.46 17.38 0.17
N ASP A 257 14.22 18.22 0.85
CA ASP A 257 13.83 19.55 1.33
C ASP A 257 14.61 20.72 0.67
N ASP A 258 15.48 20.46 -0.30
CA ASP A 258 16.05 21.52 -1.14
C ASP A 258 15.01 21.99 -2.18
N VAL A 259 14.24 23.02 -1.82
CA VAL A 259 13.11 23.54 -2.63
C VAL A 259 13.54 24.00 -4.02
N VAL A 260 14.67 24.69 -4.10
CA VAL A 260 15.20 25.21 -5.37
C VAL A 260 15.89 24.09 -6.14
N GLY A 261 16.68 23.27 -5.45
CA GLY A 261 17.43 22.16 -6.04
C GLY A 261 16.52 21.09 -6.64
N ARG A 262 15.42 20.73 -5.99
CA ARG A 262 14.48 19.72 -6.51
C ARG A 262 13.80 20.15 -7.81
N SER A 263 13.42 21.43 -7.90
CA SER A 263 12.77 22.00 -9.09
C SER A 263 13.74 22.05 -10.28
N LYS A 264 14.97 22.49 -10.04
CA LYS A 264 16.05 22.48 -11.05
C LYS A 264 16.41 21.06 -11.46
N ALA A 265 16.50 20.12 -10.52
CA ALA A 265 16.81 18.73 -10.82
C ALA A 265 15.73 18.10 -11.71
N PHE A 266 14.46 18.36 -11.44
CA PHE A 266 13.36 17.91 -12.31
C PHE A 266 13.48 18.48 -13.72
N GLU A 267 13.70 19.80 -13.84
CA GLU A 267 13.88 20.46 -15.14
C GLU A 267 15.08 19.89 -15.92
N SER A 268 16.21 19.68 -15.25
CA SER A 268 17.40 19.06 -15.86
C SER A 268 17.13 17.63 -16.33
N ILE A 269 16.39 16.82 -15.56
CA ILE A 269 16.01 15.45 -15.95
C ILE A 269 15.14 15.47 -17.21
N VAL A 270 14.15 16.36 -17.29
CA VAL A 270 13.26 16.49 -18.46
C VAL A 270 14.03 16.92 -19.70
N LYS A 271 15.00 17.83 -19.55
CA LYS A 271 15.84 18.32 -20.67
C LYS A 271 17.03 17.41 -21.01
N GLY A 272 17.34 16.43 -20.17
CA GLY A 272 18.56 15.61 -20.32
C GLY A 272 19.86 16.37 -20.03
N GLU A 273 19.80 17.44 -19.24
CA GLU A 273 20.94 18.25 -18.83
C GLU A 273 21.58 17.71 -17.54
N THR A 274 22.81 18.13 -17.25
CA THR A 274 23.49 17.74 -16.01
C THR A 274 22.84 18.41 -14.79
N ILE A 275 22.53 17.62 -13.77
CA ILE A 275 21.95 18.11 -12.52
C ILE A 275 22.97 19.00 -11.79
N SER A 276 22.55 20.20 -11.39
CA SER A 276 23.38 21.14 -10.64
C SER A 276 23.64 20.67 -9.21
N MET A 277 24.72 21.17 -8.60
CA MET A 277 25.03 20.90 -7.19
C MET A 277 23.92 21.39 -6.26
N SER A 278 23.67 20.64 -5.19
CA SER A 278 22.64 20.91 -4.19
C SER A 278 22.95 22.14 -3.33
N SER A 279 21.89 22.78 -2.84
CA SER A 279 21.99 23.86 -1.87
C SER A 279 21.86 23.35 -0.43
N VAL A 280 21.78 24.27 0.53
CA VAL A 280 21.61 23.94 1.95
C VAL A 280 20.15 23.49 2.19
N PRO A 281 19.93 22.31 2.83
CA PRO A 281 18.60 21.81 3.21
C PRO A 281 17.75 22.82 3.99
N GLU A 282 16.44 22.83 3.74
CA GLU A 282 15.53 23.71 4.48
C GLU A 282 15.41 23.30 5.95
N SER A 283 15.47 22.01 6.27
CA SER A 283 15.51 21.53 7.66
C SER A 283 16.66 22.13 8.47
N PHE A 284 17.84 22.32 7.85
CA PHE A 284 18.97 22.98 8.51
C PHE A 284 18.70 24.46 8.76
N LYS A 285 18.05 25.15 7.81
CA LYS A 285 17.66 26.56 8.00
C LYS A 285 16.64 26.72 9.12
N VAL A 286 15.64 25.83 9.17
CA VAL A 286 14.64 25.80 10.26
C VAL A 286 15.34 25.63 11.61
N LEU A 287 16.23 24.64 11.73
CA LEU A 287 17.02 24.43 12.96
C LEU A 287 17.79 25.69 13.38
N MET A 288 18.44 26.38 12.44
CA MET A 288 19.14 27.64 12.76
C MET A 288 18.19 28.72 13.28
N LYS A 289 16.98 28.85 12.70
CA LYS A 289 15.98 29.82 13.16
C LYS A 289 15.43 29.46 14.54
N GLU A 290 15.19 28.18 14.81
CA GLU A 290 14.77 27.70 16.13
C GLU A 290 15.83 27.99 17.19
N LEU A 291 17.10 27.67 16.94
CA LEU A 291 18.18 27.98 17.89
C LEU A 291 18.36 29.49 18.10
N ASN A 292 18.24 30.29 17.04
CA ASN A 292 18.32 31.75 17.15
C ASN A 292 17.14 32.34 17.94
N SER A 293 15.94 31.72 17.87
CA SER A 293 14.78 32.14 18.64
C SER A 293 14.95 31.97 20.15
N LEU A 294 15.84 31.07 20.58
CA LEU A 294 16.22 30.90 21.99
C LEU A 294 17.18 32.00 22.50
N GLY A 295 17.58 32.95 21.65
CA GLY A 295 18.54 34.00 21.97
C GLY A 295 20.00 33.59 21.77
N LEU A 296 20.26 32.46 21.13
CA LEU A 296 21.60 32.09 20.66
C LEU A 296 21.90 32.85 19.36
N ALA A 297 23.15 33.30 19.16
CA ALA A 297 23.57 33.93 17.91
C ALA A 297 24.37 32.91 17.08
N ILE A 298 23.69 32.14 16.24
CA ILE A 298 24.29 31.13 15.38
C ILE A 298 24.35 31.64 13.95
N VAL A 299 25.58 31.71 13.42
CA VAL A 299 25.86 32.10 12.03
C VAL A 299 26.64 30.97 11.36
N PRO A 300 26.14 30.38 10.26
CA PRO A 300 26.87 29.37 9.53
C PRO A 300 28.09 30.01 8.84
N THR A 301 29.27 29.47 9.06
CA THR A 301 30.51 29.91 8.37
C THR A 301 30.83 28.95 7.23
N GLY A 302 30.95 29.46 6.00
CA GLY A 302 31.36 28.65 4.84
C GLY A 302 30.22 28.06 4.02
N SER A 303 28.96 28.42 4.29
CA SER A 303 27.85 28.14 3.37
C SER A 303 28.02 28.99 2.11
N VAL A 304 28.26 28.34 0.98
CA VAL A 304 28.06 28.98 -0.33
C VAL A 304 26.56 29.07 -0.51
N GLU A 305 25.96 30.13 0.01
CA GLU A 305 24.64 30.53 -0.46
C GLU A 305 24.82 30.85 -1.95
N VAL A 306 24.21 30.04 -2.80
CA VAL A 306 24.01 30.44 -4.18
C VAL A 306 23.14 31.68 -4.07
N VAL A 307 23.76 32.84 -4.30
CA VAL A 307 23.06 34.11 -4.45
C VAL A 307 21.88 33.84 -5.38
N GLU A 308 20.69 34.26 -4.98
CA GLU A 308 19.51 34.28 -5.83
C GLU A 308 19.84 35.14 -7.07
N GLU A 309 20.45 34.54 -8.09
CA GLU A 309 20.30 35.06 -9.45
C GLU A 309 18.82 34.95 -9.76
N GLU A 310 18.25 36.12 -10.05
CA GLU A 310 16.84 36.40 -10.37
C GLU A 310 16.08 35.15 -10.80
N ALA A 311 14.98 34.87 -10.10
CA ALA A 311 14.03 33.81 -10.43
C ALA A 311 13.84 33.72 -11.95
N VAL A 312 14.56 32.78 -12.58
CA VAL A 312 14.38 32.49 -13.99
C VAL A 312 12.98 31.95 -14.11
N SER A 313 12.14 32.72 -14.79
CA SER A 313 10.75 32.43 -15.12
C SER A 313 10.57 30.93 -15.37
N ILE A 314 9.88 30.25 -14.44
CA ILE A 314 9.48 28.87 -14.60
C ILE A 314 8.64 28.81 -15.87
N LYS A 315 9.04 27.99 -16.85
CA LYS A 315 8.22 27.82 -18.06
C LYS A 315 6.84 27.30 -17.64
N PRO A 316 5.76 27.83 -18.23
CA PRO A 316 4.38 27.61 -17.76
C PRO A 316 3.97 26.13 -17.75
N GLU A 317 4.57 25.29 -18.58
CA GLU A 317 4.30 23.85 -18.62
C GLU A 317 4.72 23.13 -17.32
N VAL A 318 5.87 23.48 -16.75
CA VAL A 318 6.40 22.86 -15.52
C VAL A 318 5.72 23.45 -14.28
N ALA A 319 5.40 24.75 -14.31
CA ALA A 319 4.59 25.38 -13.27
C ALA A 319 3.18 24.78 -13.22
N ALA A 320 2.58 24.48 -14.38
CA ALA A 320 1.27 23.84 -14.47
C ALA A 320 1.27 22.43 -13.88
N GLU A 321 2.27 21.60 -14.18
CA GLU A 321 2.37 20.26 -13.58
C GLU A 321 2.65 20.30 -12.07
N ILE A 322 3.49 21.22 -11.60
CA ILE A 322 3.76 21.37 -10.16
C ILE A 322 2.54 21.91 -9.42
N THR A 323 1.82 22.88 -10.00
CA THR A 323 0.59 23.44 -9.42
C THR A 323 -0.57 22.46 -9.48
N GLU A 324 -0.68 21.64 -10.52
CA GLU A 324 -1.64 20.55 -10.58
C GLU A 324 -1.31 19.46 -9.54
N ALA A 325 -0.04 19.10 -9.39
CA ALA A 325 0.42 18.18 -8.34
C ALA A 325 0.21 18.74 -6.92
N THR A 326 0.44 20.04 -6.69
CA THR A 326 0.19 20.67 -5.37
C THR A 326 -1.30 20.90 -5.11
N ALA A 327 -2.09 21.28 -6.11
CA ALA A 327 -3.53 21.41 -5.99
C ALA A 327 -4.22 20.05 -5.72
N MET A 328 -3.83 19.01 -6.45
CA MET A 328 -4.26 17.65 -6.16
C MET A 328 -3.85 17.24 -4.75
N SER A 329 -2.69 17.69 -4.28
CA SER A 329 -2.21 17.33 -2.95
C SER A 329 -2.90 18.05 -1.79
N GLU A 330 -3.30 19.31 -1.97
CA GLU A 330 -4.16 20.03 -1.01
C GLU A 330 -5.56 19.40 -0.95
N GLU A 331 -6.07 18.92 -2.09
CA GLU A 331 -7.35 18.19 -2.18
C GLU A 331 -7.27 16.82 -1.50
N LEU A 332 -6.16 16.10 -1.65
CA LEU A 332 -5.90 14.85 -0.93
C LEU A 332 -5.75 15.07 0.58
N GLN A 333 -5.01 16.11 1.02
CA GLN A 333 -4.89 16.43 2.44
C GLN A 333 -6.24 16.74 3.08
N ALA A 334 -7.07 17.56 2.43
CA ALA A 334 -8.39 17.93 2.96
C ALA A 334 -9.35 16.73 3.04
N ALA A 335 -9.31 15.81 2.06
CA ALA A 335 -10.10 14.58 2.10
C ALA A 335 -9.61 13.59 3.18
N THR A 336 -8.29 13.49 3.41
CA THR A 336 -7.73 12.56 4.40
C THR A 336 -7.94 12.99 5.85
N PHE A 337 -8.02 14.30 6.14
CA PHE A 337 -8.37 14.75 7.50
C PHE A 337 -9.81 14.37 7.87
N GLU A 338 -10.75 14.39 6.91
CA GLU A 338 -12.12 13.93 7.13
C GLU A 338 -12.20 12.40 7.28
N ASP A 339 -11.40 11.63 6.52
CA ASP A 339 -11.36 10.16 6.62
C ASP A 339 -10.64 9.65 7.90
N GLU A 340 -9.63 10.37 8.42
CA GLU A 340 -8.94 10.01 9.67
C GLU A 340 -9.86 10.16 10.90
N GLU A 341 -10.61 11.28 11.00
CA GLU A 341 -11.61 11.47 12.06
C GLU A 341 -12.71 10.39 12.00
N GLU A 342 -13.21 10.04 10.81
CA GLU A 342 -14.23 9.00 10.66
C GLU A 342 -13.67 7.59 10.94
N SER A 343 -12.37 7.35 10.68
CA SER A 343 -11.71 6.07 10.98
C SER A 343 -11.44 5.87 12.47
N GLU A 344 -11.00 6.91 13.19
CA GLU A 344 -10.81 6.88 14.64
C GLU A 344 -12.14 6.65 15.36
N GLU A 345 -13.23 7.30 14.91
CA GLU A 345 -14.58 7.04 15.45
C GLU A 345 -15.05 5.60 15.19
N THR A 346 -14.76 5.01 14.02
CA THR A 346 -15.14 3.62 13.74
C THR A 346 -14.31 2.59 14.53
N GLU A 347 -13.04 2.87 14.82
CA GLU A 347 -12.21 2.02 15.66
C GLU A 347 -12.68 2.08 17.12
N GLU A 348 -12.97 3.26 17.68
CA GLU A 348 -13.53 3.42 19.02
C GLU A 348 -14.89 2.71 19.19
N VAL A 349 -15.81 2.85 18.23
CA VAL A 349 -17.11 2.15 18.24
C VAL A 349 -16.94 0.63 18.14
N SER A 350 -15.91 0.16 17.43
CA SER A 350 -15.62 -1.27 17.31
C SER A 350 -15.00 -1.86 18.58
N GLU A 351 -14.18 -1.09 19.31
CA GLU A 351 -13.64 -1.49 20.61
C GLU A 351 -14.74 -1.48 21.69
N GLU A 352 -15.62 -0.48 21.72
CA GLU A 352 -16.78 -0.47 22.63
C GLU A 352 -17.76 -1.63 22.35
N ALA A 353 -17.99 -1.98 21.08
CA ALA A 353 -18.83 -3.13 20.71
C ALA A 353 -18.16 -4.49 21.02
N ALA A 354 -16.83 -4.55 21.09
CA ALA A 354 -16.09 -5.73 21.50
C ALA A 354 -16.08 -5.91 23.03
N GLU A 355 -16.09 -4.81 23.80
CA GLU A 355 -16.24 -4.85 25.26
C GLU A 355 -17.69 -5.12 25.71
N ALA A 356 -18.68 -4.63 24.97
CA ALA A 356 -20.10 -4.92 25.19
C ALA A 356 -20.52 -6.17 24.40
N GLY A 357 -20.30 -7.37 24.95
CA GLY A 357 -20.70 -8.64 24.33
C GLY A 357 -22.22 -8.80 24.10
N VAL A 358 -22.77 -8.18 23.06
CA VAL A 358 -24.18 -8.26 22.67
C VAL A 358 -24.36 -9.34 21.60
N THR A 359 -25.15 -10.35 21.93
CA THR A 359 -25.56 -11.44 21.04
C THR A 359 -26.68 -10.99 20.11
N ASN A 360 -26.44 -11.03 18.80
CA ASN A 360 -27.44 -10.79 17.75
C ASN A 360 -28.44 -11.96 17.63
N GLU A 361 -29.60 -11.83 18.26
CA GLU A 361 -30.86 -12.43 17.79
C GLU A 361 -31.84 -11.28 17.54
N GLU A 362 -32.62 -11.39 16.45
CA GLU A 362 -33.63 -10.42 15.97
C GLU A 362 -33.17 -9.37 14.94
N VAL A 363 -32.75 -9.84 13.76
CA VAL A 363 -33.04 -9.12 12.49
C VAL A 363 -33.59 -10.14 11.48
N ASN A 364 -34.86 -10.48 11.63
CA ASN A 364 -35.68 -11.08 10.59
C ASN A 364 -37.17 -10.93 10.97
N GLN A 365 -37.68 -9.70 10.85
CA GLN A 365 -39.07 -9.39 10.51
C GLN A 365 -39.12 -8.18 9.59
#